data_AF-S9W0T4-F1
#
_entry.id   AF-S9W0T4-F1
#
_cell.length_a   1.000
_cell.length_b   1.000
_cell.length_c   1.000
_cell.angle_alpha   90.00
_cell.angle_beta   90.00
_cell.angle_gamma   90.00
#
_symmetry.space_group_name_H-M   'P 1'
#
loop_
_entity.id
_entity.type
_entity.pdbx_description
1 polymer ?
#
loop_
_entity_poly.entity_id
_entity_poly.type
_entity_poly.pdbx_seq_one_letter_code
_entity_poly.pdbx_strand_id
1 'polypeptide(L)'
;MKKFPSCFRITPHFACRIHCCFVRRLPYRFISSNSDTSPPENAPLENKSSESIKPQEEVIRPWYVEYAERTFPKKNVYTPEVPALPEAAPDFLQEVLETLSQRYLVSDLKFIHPKANQLWSTSDLMLLGTCNDNTHVITVTRGISQTLKKMNIGAVHVQGLPNLSRQRILDRRALKRPESWRNKVSVQQTNWTCIQIENYNVVIHLFTKDARGYYQLENIDQDLHQILSDNYDSGELQSASFRPGNKKRITSGYSTFLGDKKQFHTFCSRNNSTASNNISSLQNLSDPLEEARGKYLGNDQTFSLDSFYHQAKKLLDSSSSQVSLPDINNLLTAVAVSTPQSINSLSLSKELVNQRIKFLTSLYTSIQKTSPIEITTLRRILSKCLLCSCIIETNNFHYLDPRIYKIERLMYRHGISMTVGSYLLILSIFAKYDRWNDVWLRWNKLTNFGILLDEDMYCHIFQLVAESKNERAAIYSLSNVFEDMLSQSPDLFASKNIAFYLSKCLDLISFKNDNSYPLVHKFIRASKAEVN
;
A
#
# COMPACT_ATOMS: atom_id res chain seq x y z
N MET A 1 18.44 51.56 3.35
CA MET A 1 18.02 50.94 2.07
C MET A 1 18.75 49.60 1.90
N LYS A 2 18.11 48.49 2.26
CA LYS A 2 18.66 47.13 2.14
C LYS A 2 17.85 46.40 1.06
N LYS A 3 18.56 45.82 0.09
CA LYS A 3 18.01 45.09 -1.06
C LYS A 3 17.44 43.74 -0.60
N PHE A 4 16.20 43.47 -0.96
CA PHE A 4 15.56 42.15 -0.85
C PHE A 4 16.11 41.20 -1.93
N PRO A 5 16.34 39.91 -1.66
CA PRO A 5 16.55 38.92 -2.70
C PRO A 5 15.20 38.41 -3.23
N SER A 6 15.21 38.25 -4.55
CA SER A 6 14.13 37.90 -5.46
C SER A 6 13.63 36.47 -5.34
N CYS A 7 12.30 36.36 -5.30
CA CYS A 7 11.42 35.35 -5.92
C CYS A 7 12.07 34.07 -6.48
N PHE A 8 11.67 32.93 -5.90
CA PHE A 8 11.71 31.62 -6.55
C PHE A 8 10.87 31.64 -7.83
N ARG A 9 11.51 31.55 -9.00
CA ARG A 9 10.87 31.20 -10.27
C ARG A 9 10.90 29.69 -10.43
N ILE A 10 9.72 29.06 -10.48
CA ILE A 10 9.54 27.71 -10.99
C ILE A 10 9.60 27.80 -12.52
N THR A 11 10.63 27.23 -13.14
CA THR A 11 10.74 27.11 -14.59
C THR A 11 9.97 25.88 -15.09
N PRO A 12 9.15 26.00 -16.15
CA PRO A 12 8.56 24.86 -16.83
C PRO A 12 9.48 24.43 -17.98
N HIS A 13 10.28 23.39 -17.77
CA HIS A 13 11.02 22.76 -18.87
C HIS A 13 11.05 21.24 -18.68
N PHE A 14 10.01 20.56 -19.17
CA PHE A 14 10.10 19.17 -19.59
C PHE A 14 9.44 19.03 -20.96
N ALA A 15 10.22 19.29 -22.00
CA ALA A 15 9.89 18.97 -23.38
C ALA A 15 10.88 17.91 -23.88
N CYS A 16 10.32 16.78 -24.31
CA CYS A 16 10.81 15.85 -25.33
C CYS A 16 12.32 15.75 -25.58
N ARG A 17 12.92 14.63 -25.14
CA ARG A 17 13.93 13.89 -25.92
C ARG A 17 13.76 12.38 -25.75
N ILE A 18 12.84 11.80 -26.53
CA ILE A 18 12.88 10.37 -26.86
C ILE A 18 13.78 10.26 -28.09
N HIS A 19 15.02 9.83 -27.89
CA HIS A 19 15.87 9.44 -29.01
C HIS A 19 15.44 8.06 -29.53
N CYS A 20 15.07 8.05 -30.81
CA CYS A 20 14.80 6.90 -31.64
C CYS A 20 15.96 5.88 -31.60
N CYS A 21 15.65 4.63 -31.26
CA CYS A 21 16.40 3.48 -31.74
C CYS A 21 15.47 2.60 -32.58
N PHE A 22 15.85 2.51 -33.85
CA PHE A 22 15.23 1.77 -34.94
C PHE A 22 14.90 0.32 -34.58
N VAL A 23 13.63 -0.08 -34.74
CA VAL A 23 13.25 -1.48 -34.93
C VAL A 23 12.91 -1.67 -36.39
N ARG A 24 13.67 -2.53 -37.06
CA ARG A 24 13.46 -2.97 -38.45
C ARG A 24 12.03 -3.51 -38.60
N ARG A 25 11.24 -2.87 -39.47
CA ARG A 25 9.94 -3.38 -39.93
C ARG A 25 10.16 -4.46 -40.99
N LEU A 26 9.55 -5.63 -40.80
CA LEU A 26 9.22 -6.55 -41.88
C LEU A 26 7.81 -6.20 -42.39
N PRO A 27 7.56 -6.12 -43.71
CA PRO A 27 6.24 -5.80 -44.23
C PRO A 27 5.41 -7.08 -44.42
N TYR A 28 4.26 -7.17 -43.76
CA TYR A 28 3.17 -8.05 -44.19
C TYR A 28 2.11 -7.18 -44.89
N ARG A 29 1.96 -7.37 -46.20
CA ARG A 29 0.87 -6.82 -47.01
C ARG A 29 -0.41 -7.60 -46.68
N PHE A 30 -1.46 -6.90 -46.26
CA PHE A 30 -2.83 -7.38 -46.39
C PHE A 30 -3.45 -6.73 -47.64
N ILE A 31 -4.00 -7.57 -48.51
CA ILE A 31 -4.81 -7.16 -49.66
C ILE A 31 -6.24 -7.01 -49.15
N SER A 32 -6.77 -5.78 -49.13
CA SER A 32 -8.22 -5.54 -49.00
C SER A 32 -8.82 -5.40 -50.38
N SER A 33 -9.80 -6.24 -50.71
CA SER A 33 -10.69 -6.01 -51.85
C SER A 33 -11.96 -5.32 -51.34
N ASN A 34 -12.10 -4.05 -51.70
CA ASN A 34 -13.39 -3.38 -51.73
C ASN A 34 -14.06 -3.71 -53.05
N SER A 35 -15.35 -4.00 -53.02
CA SER A 35 -16.23 -3.67 -54.14
C SER A 35 -17.59 -3.28 -53.60
N ASP A 36 -17.83 -1.97 -53.65
CA ASP A 36 -19.16 -1.35 -53.66
C ASP A 36 -20.02 -1.92 -54.80
N THR A 37 -21.32 -2.00 -54.57
CA THR A 37 -22.31 -1.55 -55.56
C THR A 37 -23.67 -1.33 -54.89
N SER A 38 -24.25 -0.20 -55.25
CA SER A 38 -25.48 0.45 -54.80
C SER A 38 -26.78 -0.28 -55.23
N PRO A 39 -27.97 0.17 -54.76
CA PRO A 39 -29.23 -0.58 -54.75
C PRO A 39 -30.11 -0.29 -56.00
N PRO A 40 -31.29 -0.95 -56.14
CA PRO A 40 -32.52 -0.21 -55.82
C PRO A 40 -33.73 -1.03 -55.31
N GLU A 41 -34.74 -0.24 -54.91
CA GLU A 41 -36.15 -0.49 -54.55
C GLU A 41 -36.95 -1.50 -55.41
N ASN A 42 -37.82 -2.29 -54.77
CA ASN A 42 -39.31 -2.19 -54.82
C ASN A 42 -40.00 -3.49 -54.36
N ALA A 43 -41.19 -3.31 -53.78
CA ALA A 43 -42.02 -4.32 -53.13
C ALA A 43 -42.94 -5.09 -54.13
N PRO A 44 -44.06 -5.72 -53.69
CA PRO A 44 -44.19 -7.13 -53.28
C PRO A 44 -45.11 -7.92 -54.23
N LEU A 45 -45.02 -9.26 -54.28
CA LEU A 45 -46.15 -10.12 -54.70
C LEU A 45 -45.92 -11.60 -54.40
N GLU A 46 -46.96 -12.20 -53.85
CA GLU A 46 -47.19 -13.64 -53.74
C GLU A 46 -47.12 -14.31 -55.12
N ASN A 47 -46.51 -15.50 -55.22
CA ASN A 47 -47.10 -16.59 -55.99
C ASN A 47 -46.44 -17.94 -55.72
N LYS A 48 -47.30 -18.92 -55.49
CA LYS A 48 -47.02 -20.36 -55.55
C LYS A 48 -46.63 -20.75 -56.97
N SER A 49 -45.49 -21.40 -57.13
CA SER A 49 -45.30 -22.35 -58.23
C SER A 49 -44.28 -23.41 -57.83
N SER A 50 -44.79 -24.63 -57.76
CA SER A 50 -44.06 -25.89 -57.87
C SER A 50 -43.09 -25.84 -59.04
N GLU A 51 -41.79 -26.01 -58.79
CA GLU A 51 -40.81 -26.22 -59.86
C GLU A 51 -39.72 -27.22 -59.48
N SER A 52 -39.74 -28.29 -60.27
CA SER A 52 -38.71 -29.29 -60.58
C SER A 52 -37.44 -29.34 -59.72
N ILE A 53 -37.27 -30.49 -59.07
CA ILE A 53 -35.99 -31.03 -58.62
C ILE A 53 -35.08 -31.16 -59.85
N LYS A 54 -34.19 -30.18 -60.08
CA LYS A 54 -33.01 -30.37 -60.91
C LYS A 54 -32.02 -31.23 -60.12
N PRO A 55 -31.43 -32.29 -60.72
CA PRO A 55 -30.37 -33.03 -60.08
C PRO A 55 -29.22 -32.05 -59.80
N GLN A 56 -28.97 -31.78 -58.52
CA GLN A 56 -27.82 -31.00 -58.10
C GLN A 56 -26.59 -31.76 -58.60
N GLU A 57 -25.86 -31.14 -59.53
CA GLU A 57 -24.51 -31.57 -59.86
C GLU A 57 -23.75 -31.69 -58.54
N GLU A 58 -23.32 -32.91 -58.21
CA GLU A 58 -22.46 -33.19 -57.07
C GLU A 58 -21.17 -32.38 -57.27
N VAL A 59 -21.15 -31.17 -56.73
CA VAL A 59 -19.92 -30.41 -56.56
C VAL A 59 -19.06 -31.27 -55.65
N ILE A 60 -18.11 -31.99 -56.25
CA ILE A 60 -17.14 -32.84 -55.58
C ILE A 60 -16.40 -31.96 -54.58
N ARG A 61 -16.89 -31.93 -53.34
CA ARG A 61 -16.23 -31.24 -52.23
C ARG A 61 -14.96 -32.03 -51.95
N PRO A 62 -13.78 -31.42 -52.04
CA PRO A 62 -12.53 -32.14 -51.77
C PRO A 62 -12.54 -32.70 -50.35
N TRP A 63 -12.09 -33.94 -50.19
CA TRP A 63 -12.13 -34.69 -48.92
C TRP A 63 -11.50 -33.95 -47.72
N TYR A 64 -10.57 -33.03 -47.96
CA TYR A 64 -9.96 -32.21 -46.90
C TYR A 64 -10.89 -31.12 -46.35
N VAL A 65 -11.92 -30.70 -47.10
CA VAL A 65 -12.96 -29.76 -46.63
C VAL A 65 -13.91 -30.47 -45.66
N GLU A 66 -14.26 -31.73 -45.92
CA GLU A 66 -15.06 -32.55 -45.01
C GLU A 66 -14.29 -32.89 -43.72
N TYR A 67 -12.96 -33.08 -43.83
CA TYR A 67 -12.09 -33.28 -42.67
C TYR A 67 -11.89 -32.01 -41.84
N ALA A 68 -11.81 -30.82 -42.45
CA ALA A 68 -11.69 -29.57 -41.71
C ALA A 68 -12.91 -29.29 -40.82
N GLU A 69 -14.11 -29.67 -41.27
CA GLU A 69 -15.35 -29.55 -40.49
C GLU A 69 -15.46 -30.59 -39.34
N ARG A 70 -14.69 -31.69 -39.39
CA ARG A 70 -14.71 -32.78 -38.39
C ARG A 70 -13.49 -32.86 -37.46
N THR A 71 -12.36 -32.24 -37.81
CA THR A 71 -11.08 -32.40 -37.08
C THR A 71 -10.89 -31.45 -35.92
N PHE A 72 -11.57 -30.30 -35.93
CA PHE A 72 -11.61 -29.44 -34.75
C PHE A 72 -12.91 -29.74 -34.02
N PRO A 73 -12.88 -30.39 -32.84
CA PRO A 73 -14.08 -30.54 -32.03
C PRO A 73 -14.68 -29.14 -31.92
N LYS A 74 -15.95 -28.98 -32.37
CA LYS A 74 -16.67 -27.72 -32.28
C LYS A 74 -16.49 -27.24 -30.86
N LYS A 75 -15.64 -26.21 -30.70
CA LYS A 75 -15.23 -25.75 -29.38
C LYS A 75 -16.51 -25.29 -28.75
N ASN A 76 -17.05 -26.06 -27.80
CA ASN A 76 -18.26 -25.68 -27.10
C ASN A 76 -17.99 -24.27 -26.60
N VAL A 77 -18.71 -23.30 -27.18
CA VAL A 77 -18.54 -21.89 -26.86
C VAL A 77 -19.10 -21.79 -25.45
N TYR A 78 -18.20 -21.99 -24.49
CA TYR A 78 -18.51 -21.84 -23.09
C TYR A 78 -18.76 -20.36 -22.88
N THR A 79 -20.04 -19.99 -22.79
CA THR A 79 -20.45 -18.66 -22.37
C THR A 79 -20.40 -18.66 -20.84
N PRO A 80 -19.38 -18.07 -20.21
CA PRO A 80 -19.32 -18.02 -18.75
C PRO A 80 -20.54 -17.27 -18.22
N GLU A 81 -21.15 -17.80 -17.16
CA GLU A 81 -22.22 -17.11 -16.43
C GLU A 81 -21.65 -15.84 -15.80
N VAL A 82 -22.25 -14.70 -16.13
CA VAL A 82 -21.85 -13.39 -15.59
C VAL A 82 -22.73 -13.10 -14.38
N PRO A 83 -22.16 -12.91 -13.17
CA PRO A 83 -22.94 -12.60 -11.99
C PRO A 83 -23.61 -11.23 -12.13
N ALA A 84 -24.82 -11.10 -11.57
CA ALA A 84 -25.49 -9.81 -11.49
C ALA A 84 -24.67 -8.83 -10.63
N LEU A 85 -24.64 -7.56 -11.07
CA LEU A 85 -23.91 -6.50 -10.39
C LEU A 85 -24.64 -6.11 -9.08
N PRO A 86 -23.96 -6.04 -7.93
CA PRO A 86 -24.57 -5.57 -6.68
C PRO A 86 -25.04 -4.11 -6.78
N GLU A 87 -26.12 -3.74 -6.07
CA GLU A 87 -26.68 -2.37 -6.10
C GLU A 87 -25.68 -1.27 -5.69
N ALA A 88 -24.72 -1.59 -4.81
CA ALA A 88 -23.71 -0.65 -4.33
C ALA A 88 -22.42 -0.63 -5.19
N ALA A 89 -22.39 -1.40 -6.29
CA ALA A 89 -21.18 -1.53 -7.09
C ALA A 89 -21.00 -0.32 -8.04
N PRO A 90 -19.77 0.18 -8.22
CA PRO A 90 -19.48 1.23 -9.19
C PRO A 90 -19.82 0.85 -10.64
N ASP A 91 -20.32 1.79 -11.42
CA ASP A 91 -20.75 1.60 -12.83
C ASP A 91 -19.67 0.97 -13.72
N PHE A 92 -18.39 1.32 -13.51
CA PHE A 92 -17.29 0.81 -14.33
C PHE A 92 -17.12 -0.72 -14.22
N LEU A 93 -17.64 -1.35 -13.16
CA LEU A 93 -17.49 -2.79 -12.97
C LEU A 93 -18.29 -3.61 -13.99
N GLN A 94 -19.36 -3.05 -14.56
CA GLN A 94 -20.09 -3.68 -15.64
C GLN A 94 -19.16 -3.94 -16.84
N GLU A 95 -18.44 -2.92 -17.30
CA GLU A 95 -17.50 -3.03 -18.42
C GLU A 95 -16.33 -3.97 -18.08
N VAL A 96 -15.88 -3.99 -16.83
CA VAL A 96 -14.85 -4.93 -16.34
C VAL A 96 -15.35 -6.37 -16.37
N LEU A 97 -16.58 -6.65 -15.93
CA LEU A 97 -17.19 -7.98 -15.98
C LEU A 97 -17.37 -8.48 -17.41
N GLU A 98 -17.87 -7.62 -18.31
CA GLU A 98 -18.02 -7.92 -19.73
C GLU A 98 -16.65 -8.21 -20.36
N THR A 99 -15.64 -7.41 -20.04
CA THR A 99 -14.27 -7.63 -20.51
C THR A 99 -13.68 -8.95 -19.98
N LEU A 100 -13.87 -9.26 -18.70
CA LEU A 100 -13.41 -10.51 -18.09
C LEU A 100 -14.08 -11.74 -18.73
N SER A 101 -15.40 -11.69 -18.89
CA SER A 101 -16.21 -12.81 -19.39
C SER A 101 -16.10 -13.01 -20.90
N GLN A 102 -16.31 -11.96 -21.69
CA GLN A 102 -16.42 -12.07 -23.15
C GLN A 102 -15.05 -12.07 -23.83
N ARG A 103 -14.14 -11.18 -23.40
CA ARG A 103 -12.85 -10.99 -24.06
C ARG A 103 -11.79 -11.94 -23.53
N TYR A 104 -11.73 -12.11 -22.21
CA TYR A 104 -10.72 -12.95 -21.57
C TYR A 104 -11.24 -14.34 -21.22
N LEU A 105 -12.53 -14.64 -21.35
CA LEU A 105 -13.10 -15.96 -21.04
C LEU A 105 -12.76 -16.43 -19.61
N VAL A 106 -12.76 -15.49 -18.66
CA VAL A 106 -12.62 -15.81 -17.24
C VAL A 106 -13.91 -16.47 -16.77
N SER A 107 -13.75 -17.60 -16.07
CA SER A 107 -14.84 -18.43 -15.60
C SER A 107 -15.14 -18.20 -14.12
N ASP A 108 -16.34 -18.61 -13.68
CA ASP A 108 -16.74 -18.63 -12.26
C ASP A 108 -16.58 -17.26 -11.59
N LEU A 109 -17.11 -16.21 -12.22
CA LEU A 109 -17.06 -14.85 -11.68
C LEU A 109 -18.00 -14.73 -10.48
N LYS A 110 -17.50 -14.25 -9.33
CA LYS A 110 -18.30 -14.15 -8.09
C LYS A 110 -17.96 -12.88 -7.31
N PHE A 111 -18.99 -12.17 -6.85
CA PHE A 111 -18.86 -11.05 -5.94
C PHE A 111 -18.94 -11.49 -4.48
N ILE A 112 -18.11 -10.87 -3.64
CA ILE A 112 -18.09 -11.03 -2.19
C ILE A 112 -18.09 -9.63 -1.58
N HIS A 113 -18.91 -9.42 -0.55
CA HIS A 113 -18.93 -8.20 0.25
C HIS A 113 -18.27 -8.47 1.60
N PRO A 114 -17.00 -8.08 1.78
CA PRO A 114 -16.34 -8.24 3.07
C PRO A 114 -17.07 -7.43 4.13
N LYS A 115 -17.23 -7.97 5.35
CA LYS A 115 -17.87 -7.21 6.43
C LYS A 115 -16.98 -6.00 6.79
N ALA A 116 -17.55 -4.79 6.77
CA ALA A 116 -16.84 -3.51 6.95
C ALA A 116 -15.98 -3.35 8.23
N ASN A 117 -16.10 -4.27 9.20
CA ASN A 117 -15.37 -4.27 10.46
C ASN A 117 -14.15 -5.21 10.48
N GLN A 118 -13.85 -5.92 9.40
CA GLN A 118 -12.74 -6.87 9.37
C GLN A 118 -11.40 -6.17 9.06
N LEU A 119 -10.36 -6.55 9.81
CA LEU A 119 -9.02 -5.95 9.71
C LEU A 119 -8.29 -6.29 8.39
N TRP A 120 -8.62 -7.43 7.78
CA TRP A 120 -7.90 -7.98 6.63
C TRP A 120 -8.43 -7.47 5.28
N SER A 121 -9.73 -7.16 5.18
CA SER A 121 -10.26 -6.53 3.98
C SER A 121 -10.20 -5.02 4.12
N THR A 122 -9.40 -4.37 3.29
CA THR A 122 -9.56 -2.94 3.04
C THR A 122 -10.85 -2.64 2.32
N SER A 123 -11.35 -3.61 1.55
CA SER A 123 -12.20 -3.45 0.37
C SER A 123 -13.68 -3.55 0.71
N ASP A 124 -14.49 -2.68 0.08
CA ASP A 124 -15.95 -2.67 0.21
C ASP A 124 -16.57 -3.76 -0.69
N LEU A 125 -15.89 -4.10 -1.79
CA LEU A 125 -16.33 -5.12 -2.74
C LEU A 125 -15.14 -5.94 -3.26
N MET A 126 -15.32 -7.25 -3.36
CA MET A 126 -14.32 -8.18 -3.88
C MET A 126 -14.92 -8.97 -5.05
N LEU A 127 -14.23 -9.00 -6.19
CA LEU A 127 -14.57 -9.81 -7.36
C LEU A 127 -13.56 -10.95 -7.50
N LEU A 128 -14.03 -12.18 -7.52
CA LEU A 128 -13.21 -13.37 -7.77
C LEU A 128 -13.44 -13.86 -9.20
N GLY A 129 -12.38 -14.28 -9.88
CA GLY A 129 -12.46 -14.94 -11.18
C GLY A 129 -11.44 -16.08 -11.33
N THR A 130 -11.82 -17.12 -12.08
CA THR A 130 -10.98 -18.28 -12.36
C THR A 130 -10.47 -18.28 -13.81
N CYS A 131 -9.16 -18.24 -13.94
CA CYS A 131 -8.40 -18.39 -15.17
C CYS A 131 -7.95 -19.85 -15.36
N ASN A 132 -7.77 -20.23 -16.63
CA ASN A 132 -7.38 -21.58 -17.04
C ASN A 132 -5.98 -21.99 -16.58
N ASP A 133 -5.00 -21.10 -16.69
CA ASP A 133 -3.60 -21.37 -16.34
C ASP A 133 -2.87 -20.09 -15.86
N ASN A 134 -1.62 -20.24 -15.43
CA ASN A 134 -0.80 -19.13 -14.91
C ASN A 134 -0.55 -18.02 -15.96
N THR A 135 -0.36 -18.40 -17.23
CA THR A 135 -0.14 -17.42 -18.31
C THR A 135 -1.41 -16.63 -18.60
N HIS A 136 -2.57 -17.28 -18.48
CA HIS A 136 -3.88 -16.69 -18.59
C HIS A 136 -4.09 -15.67 -17.47
N VAL A 137 -3.80 -16.02 -16.19
CA VAL A 137 -3.83 -15.05 -15.07
C VAL A 137 -3.02 -13.79 -15.40
N ILE A 138 -1.76 -13.93 -15.80
CA ILE A 138 -0.90 -12.78 -16.14
C ILE A 138 -1.50 -11.93 -17.28
N THR A 139 -2.01 -12.58 -18.32
CA THR A 139 -2.55 -11.92 -19.51
C THR A 139 -3.83 -11.14 -19.19
N VAL A 140 -4.77 -11.76 -18.48
CA VAL A 140 -6.00 -11.10 -18.02
C VAL A 140 -5.67 -9.91 -17.14
N THR A 141 -4.81 -10.10 -16.14
CA THR A 141 -4.49 -9.05 -15.17
C THR A 141 -3.85 -7.83 -15.83
N ARG A 142 -2.95 -8.03 -16.81
CA ARG A 142 -2.39 -6.92 -17.62
C ARG A 142 -3.46 -6.24 -18.47
N GLY A 143 -4.33 -7.04 -19.10
CA GLY A 143 -5.43 -6.55 -19.92
C GLY A 143 -6.43 -5.68 -19.16
N ILE A 144 -6.88 -6.16 -18.01
CA ILE A 144 -7.78 -5.41 -17.12
C ILE A 144 -7.09 -4.18 -16.55
N SER A 145 -5.83 -4.28 -16.11
CA SER A 145 -5.08 -3.10 -15.64
C SER A 145 -4.98 -2.01 -16.71
N GLN A 146 -4.77 -2.37 -17.99
CA GLN A 146 -4.77 -1.41 -19.09
C GLN A 146 -6.16 -0.83 -19.35
N THR A 147 -7.21 -1.64 -19.24
CA THR A 147 -8.60 -1.22 -19.42
C THR A 147 -9.00 -0.19 -18.34
N LEU A 148 -8.72 -0.50 -17.07
CA LEU A 148 -8.95 0.42 -15.94
C LEU A 148 -8.18 1.74 -16.08
N LYS A 149 -6.95 1.70 -16.61
CA LYS A 149 -6.17 2.92 -16.90
C LYS A 149 -6.81 3.77 -18.01
N LYS A 150 -7.37 3.15 -19.05
CA LYS A 150 -8.07 3.87 -20.14
C LYS A 150 -9.35 4.55 -19.65
N MET A 151 -10.05 3.92 -18.71
CA MET A 151 -11.26 4.47 -18.08
C MET A 151 -10.98 5.60 -17.08
N ASN A 152 -9.70 5.88 -16.74
CA ASN A 152 -9.29 6.90 -15.78
C ASN A 152 -9.94 6.76 -14.38
N ILE A 153 -10.08 5.51 -13.90
CA ILE A 153 -10.74 5.18 -12.62
C ILE A 153 -9.89 5.56 -11.39
N GLY A 154 -8.61 5.92 -11.62
CA GLY A 154 -7.68 6.38 -10.59
C GLY A 154 -6.50 5.44 -10.40
N ALA A 155 -5.95 5.42 -9.17
CA ALA A 155 -4.81 4.58 -8.83
C ALA A 155 -5.22 3.09 -8.79
N VAL A 156 -4.56 2.29 -9.63
CA VAL A 156 -4.75 0.84 -9.73
C VAL A 156 -3.45 0.16 -9.33
N HIS A 157 -3.47 -0.57 -8.22
CA HIS A 157 -2.33 -1.35 -7.75
C HIS A 157 -2.51 -2.80 -8.12
N VAL A 158 -1.48 -3.39 -8.74
CA VAL A 158 -1.51 -4.80 -9.12
C VAL A 158 -0.46 -5.55 -8.33
N GLN A 159 -0.91 -6.55 -7.58
CA GLN A 159 -0.07 -7.46 -6.82
C GLN A 159 -0.05 -8.84 -7.49
N GLY A 160 1.06 -9.56 -7.28
CA GLY A 160 1.26 -10.89 -7.85
C GLY A 160 1.72 -10.89 -9.32
N LEU A 161 1.70 -9.76 -10.04
CA LEU A 161 2.30 -9.71 -11.38
C LEU A 161 3.83 -9.73 -11.29
N PRO A 162 4.52 -10.56 -12.10
CA PRO A 162 5.97 -10.53 -12.16
C PRO A 162 6.42 -9.21 -12.80
N ASN A 163 7.23 -8.44 -12.07
CA ASN A 163 7.86 -7.24 -12.61
C ASN A 163 8.85 -7.65 -13.70
N LEU A 164 8.62 -7.23 -14.94
CA LEU A 164 9.46 -7.60 -16.09
C LEU A 164 10.91 -7.16 -15.93
N SER A 165 11.19 -6.01 -15.31
CA SER A 165 12.57 -5.57 -15.07
C SER A 165 13.26 -6.45 -14.04
N ARG A 166 12.56 -6.73 -12.93
CA ARG A 166 13.02 -7.66 -11.89
C ARG A 166 13.23 -9.06 -12.47
N GLN A 167 12.30 -9.55 -13.28
CA GLN A 167 12.41 -10.84 -13.95
C GLN A 167 13.65 -10.87 -14.84
N ARG A 168 13.88 -9.86 -15.69
CA ARG A 168 15.11 -9.77 -16.49
C ARG A 168 16.38 -9.76 -15.64
N ILE A 169 16.37 -9.10 -14.47
CA ILE A 169 17.51 -9.11 -13.53
C ILE A 169 17.71 -10.51 -12.95
N LEU A 170 16.62 -11.18 -12.55
CA LEU A 170 16.64 -12.55 -12.05
C LEU A 170 17.15 -13.52 -13.13
N ASP A 171 16.67 -13.40 -14.36
CA ASP A 171 17.12 -14.20 -15.50
C ASP A 171 18.61 -13.98 -15.79
N ARG A 172 19.08 -12.73 -15.76
CA ARG A 172 20.51 -12.41 -15.89
C ARG A 172 21.34 -13.01 -14.75
N ARG A 173 20.82 -13.01 -13.51
CA ARG A 173 21.47 -13.65 -12.36
C ARG A 173 21.49 -15.16 -12.51
N ALA A 174 20.42 -15.76 -13.01
CA ALA A 174 20.31 -17.18 -13.31
C ALA A 174 21.35 -17.63 -14.34
N LEU A 175 21.46 -16.89 -15.44
CA LEU A 175 22.43 -17.15 -16.51
C LEU A 175 23.87 -17.07 -16.01
N LYS A 176 24.18 -16.15 -15.08
CA LYS A 176 25.53 -16.01 -14.51
C LYS A 176 25.89 -17.08 -13.47
N ARG A 177 24.92 -17.79 -12.88
CA ARG A 177 25.15 -18.75 -11.78
C ARG A 177 24.27 -20.00 -11.89
N PRO A 178 24.41 -20.81 -12.95
CA PRO A 178 23.47 -21.88 -13.28
C PRO A 178 23.33 -22.96 -12.19
N GLU A 179 24.43 -23.37 -11.54
CA GLU A 179 24.40 -24.46 -10.55
C GLU A 179 23.65 -24.11 -9.27
N SER A 180 23.82 -22.88 -8.77
CA SER A 180 23.09 -22.39 -7.59
C SER A 180 21.61 -22.07 -7.84
N TRP A 181 21.23 -21.93 -9.12
CA TRP A 181 19.90 -21.47 -9.53
C TRP A 181 18.95 -22.59 -9.99
N ARG A 182 19.47 -23.75 -10.43
CA ARG A 182 18.62 -24.89 -10.87
C ARG A 182 17.59 -25.33 -9.83
N ASN A 183 17.88 -25.18 -8.54
CA ASN A 183 16.99 -25.61 -7.46
C ASN A 183 16.08 -24.50 -6.90
N LYS A 184 16.24 -23.23 -7.31
CA LYS A 184 15.56 -22.09 -6.67
C LYS A 184 14.61 -21.32 -7.56
N VAL A 185 14.66 -21.52 -8.88
CA VAL A 185 13.79 -20.79 -9.81
C VAL A 185 12.97 -21.76 -10.63
N SER A 186 11.94 -22.30 -9.99
CA SER A 186 10.65 -22.29 -10.68
C SER A 186 10.39 -20.83 -11.01
N VAL A 187 10.43 -20.45 -12.29
CA VAL A 187 9.89 -19.18 -12.79
C VAL A 187 8.62 -18.93 -12.00
N GLN A 188 8.53 -17.83 -11.23
CA GLN A 188 7.45 -17.61 -10.29
C GLN A 188 6.12 -17.75 -11.03
N GLN A 189 5.53 -18.94 -10.93
CA GLN A 189 4.26 -19.25 -11.54
C GLN A 189 3.26 -18.50 -10.69
N THR A 190 2.78 -17.39 -11.26
CA THR A 190 1.84 -16.51 -10.58
C THR A 190 0.46 -17.09 -10.81
N ASN A 191 0.11 -18.03 -9.95
CA ASN A 191 -1.17 -18.72 -9.93
C ASN A 191 -2.30 -17.88 -9.33
N TRP A 192 -1.96 -16.70 -8.80
CA TRP A 192 -2.86 -15.72 -8.22
C TRP A 192 -2.34 -14.29 -8.46
N THR A 193 -3.24 -13.39 -8.85
CA THR A 193 -2.98 -11.95 -8.88
C THR A 193 -4.15 -11.19 -8.23
N CYS A 194 -3.85 -9.99 -7.75
CA CYS A 194 -4.80 -9.12 -7.08
C CYS A 194 -4.70 -7.72 -7.69
N ILE A 195 -5.83 -7.17 -8.14
CA ILE A 195 -5.94 -5.80 -8.64
C ILE A 195 -6.75 -5.01 -7.62
N GLN A 196 -6.11 -4.04 -6.97
CA GLN A 196 -6.74 -3.15 -6.01
C GLN A 196 -7.01 -1.79 -6.66
N ILE A 197 -8.27 -1.36 -6.60
CA ILE A 197 -8.76 -0.09 -7.13
C ILE A 197 -9.07 0.82 -5.93
N GLU A 198 -8.13 1.70 -5.57
CA GLU A 198 -8.18 2.41 -4.28
C GLU A 198 -9.36 3.37 -4.16
N ASN A 199 -9.70 4.09 -5.23
CA ASN A 199 -10.75 5.11 -5.21
C ASN A 199 -12.13 4.54 -4.88
N TYR A 200 -12.39 3.29 -5.29
CA TYR A 200 -13.67 2.62 -5.13
C TYR A 200 -13.63 1.49 -4.11
N ASN A 201 -12.45 1.25 -3.54
CA ASN A 201 -12.22 0.19 -2.58
C ASN A 201 -12.65 -1.20 -3.10
N VAL A 202 -12.45 -1.43 -4.39
CA VAL A 202 -12.76 -2.69 -5.06
C VAL A 202 -11.48 -3.48 -5.23
N VAL A 203 -11.53 -4.79 -4.94
CA VAL A 203 -10.43 -5.70 -5.22
C VAL A 203 -10.88 -6.81 -6.16
N ILE A 204 -10.11 -7.04 -7.22
CA ILE A 204 -10.33 -8.12 -8.17
C ILE A 204 -9.23 -9.15 -7.99
N HIS A 205 -9.60 -10.36 -7.56
CA HIS A 205 -8.69 -11.49 -7.49
C HIS A 205 -8.89 -12.43 -8.67
N LEU A 206 -7.77 -12.73 -9.35
CA LEU A 206 -7.74 -13.66 -10.47
C LEU A 206 -6.85 -14.84 -10.11
N PHE A 207 -7.43 -16.04 -10.12
CA PHE A 207 -6.79 -17.28 -9.70
C PHE A 207 -6.73 -18.29 -10.84
N THR A 208 -5.81 -19.24 -10.73
CA THR A 208 -6.01 -20.56 -11.34
C THR A 208 -7.01 -21.38 -10.55
N LYS A 209 -7.62 -22.39 -11.18
CA LYS A 209 -8.58 -23.29 -10.50
C LYS A 209 -8.00 -23.90 -9.22
N ASP A 210 -6.77 -24.38 -9.28
CA ASP A 210 -6.08 -25.00 -8.13
C ASP A 210 -5.81 -23.98 -7.02
N ALA A 211 -5.37 -22.76 -7.37
CA ALA A 211 -5.12 -21.71 -6.39
C ALA A 211 -6.42 -21.26 -5.70
N ARG A 212 -7.53 -21.11 -6.43
CA ARG A 212 -8.83 -20.74 -5.85
C ARG A 212 -9.30 -21.80 -4.85
N GLY A 213 -9.18 -23.08 -5.20
CA GLY A 213 -9.51 -24.20 -4.32
C GLY A 213 -8.62 -24.30 -3.08
N TYR A 214 -7.37 -23.87 -3.18
CA TYR A 214 -6.43 -23.82 -2.06
C TYR A 214 -6.70 -22.65 -1.09
N TYR A 215 -6.94 -21.45 -1.62
CA TYR A 215 -7.12 -20.24 -0.80
C TYR A 215 -8.53 -20.06 -0.24
N GLN A 216 -9.56 -20.56 -0.94
CA GLN A 216 -10.96 -20.55 -0.50
C GLN A 216 -11.45 -19.19 0.04
N LEU A 217 -11.07 -18.08 -0.62
CA LEU A 217 -11.44 -16.73 -0.16
C LEU A 217 -12.96 -16.49 -0.10
N GLU A 218 -13.75 -17.35 -0.73
CA GLU A 218 -15.22 -17.35 -0.64
C GLU A 218 -15.76 -17.68 0.75
N ASN A 219 -15.00 -18.49 1.49
CA ASN A 219 -15.41 -19.01 2.80
C ASN A 219 -14.76 -18.24 3.96
N ILE A 220 -13.98 -17.19 3.66
CA ILE A 220 -13.19 -16.47 4.65
C ILE A 220 -14.04 -15.89 5.80
N ASP A 221 -15.27 -15.50 5.52
CA ASP A 221 -16.20 -15.04 6.55
C ASP A 221 -16.65 -16.17 7.47
N GLN A 222 -16.91 -17.37 6.92
CA GLN A 222 -17.32 -18.54 7.70
C GLN A 222 -16.18 -19.00 8.60
N ASP A 223 -14.96 -19.08 8.05
CA ASP A 223 -13.76 -19.46 8.80
C ASP A 223 -13.48 -18.51 9.96
N LEU A 224 -13.71 -17.21 9.76
CA LEU A 224 -13.53 -16.21 10.83
C LEU A 224 -14.59 -16.30 11.91
N HIS A 225 -15.85 -16.52 11.56
CA HIS A 225 -16.90 -16.75 12.57
C HIS A 225 -16.58 -17.99 13.37
N GLN A 226 -16.09 -19.07 12.73
CA GLN A 226 -15.68 -20.29 13.41
C GLN A 226 -14.49 -20.07 14.34
N ILE A 227 -13.44 -19.37 13.89
CA ILE A 227 -12.29 -19.04 14.75
C ILE A 227 -12.73 -18.17 15.94
N LEU A 228 -13.64 -17.23 15.73
CA LEU A 228 -14.13 -16.36 16.80
C LEU A 228 -15.06 -17.11 17.78
N SER A 229 -15.89 -18.03 17.30
CA SER A 229 -16.76 -18.85 18.16
C SER A 229 -15.96 -19.86 18.98
N ASP A 230 -14.98 -20.53 18.37
CA ASP A 230 -14.15 -21.53 19.04
C ASP A 230 -13.35 -20.91 20.21
N ASN A 231 -12.95 -19.64 20.08
CA ASN A 231 -12.29 -18.88 21.14
C ASN A 231 -13.25 -18.42 22.26
N TYR A 232 -14.55 -18.32 21.97
CA TYR A 232 -15.56 -17.93 22.96
C TYR A 232 -16.04 -19.13 23.78
N ASP A 233 -16.20 -20.29 23.14
CA ASP A 233 -16.63 -21.52 23.81
C ASP A 233 -15.52 -22.18 24.62
N SER A 234 -14.24 -21.89 24.34
CA SER A 234 -13.11 -22.31 25.16
C SER A 234 -12.94 -21.50 26.46
N GLY A 235 -14.03 -20.99 27.03
CA GLY A 235 -14.10 -20.20 28.26
C GLY A 235 -13.67 -20.91 29.55
N GLU A 236 -12.79 -21.90 29.48
CA GLU A 236 -11.99 -22.29 30.64
C GLU A 236 -10.73 -21.41 30.69
N LEU A 237 -10.72 -20.50 31.67
CA LEU A 237 -9.55 -19.80 32.18
C LEU A 237 -8.51 -20.82 32.70
N GLN A 238 -7.80 -21.49 31.80
CA GLN A 238 -6.53 -22.10 32.12
C GLN A 238 -5.46 -21.49 31.22
N SER A 239 -4.53 -20.81 31.89
CA SER A 239 -3.25 -20.36 31.38
C SER A 239 -2.49 -21.52 30.72
N ALA A 240 -2.76 -21.77 29.44
CA ALA A 240 -2.07 -22.79 28.67
C ALA A 240 -1.21 -22.13 27.59
N SER A 241 0.10 -22.27 27.77
CA SER A 241 1.13 -21.98 26.77
C SER A 241 0.75 -22.54 25.40
N PHE A 242 0.88 -21.74 24.35
CA PHE A 242 0.80 -22.18 22.95
C PHE A 242 1.71 -23.40 22.71
N ARG A 243 1.13 -24.60 22.67
CA ARG A 243 1.71 -25.75 21.98
C ARG A 243 1.01 -25.89 20.64
N PRO A 244 1.72 -25.82 19.51
CA PRO A 244 1.11 -26.06 18.21
C PRO A 244 0.66 -27.54 18.13
N GLY A 245 -0.66 -27.74 18.08
CA GLY A 245 -1.30 -29.03 17.88
C GLY A 245 -1.00 -29.63 16.50
N ASN A 246 -0.89 -30.96 16.50
CA ASN A 246 -0.51 -31.81 15.38
C ASN A 246 -1.41 -31.65 14.14
N LYS A 247 -0.89 -31.04 13.07
CA LYS A 247 -1.38 -31.30 11.71
C LYS A 247 -0.81 -32.63 11.22
N LYS A 248 -1.70 -33.50 10.72
CA LYS A 248 -1.39 -34.79 10.09
C LYS A 248 -0.25 -34.62 9.08
N ARG A 249 0.87 -35.26 9.39
CA ARG A 249 2.12 -35.24 8.63
C ARG A 249 1.96 -36.15 7.41
N ILE A 250 1.77 -35.56 6.23
CA ILE A 250 2.03 -36.26 4.97
C ILE A 250 3.55 -36.44 4.90
N THR A 251 3.99 -37.66 5.07
CA THR A 251 5.39 -38.07 5.00
C THR A 251 5.92 -37.92 3.58
N SER A 252 6.74 -36.91 3.33
CA SER A 252 7.79 -36.98 2.31
C SER A 252 9.12 -37.05 3.04
N GLY A 253 9.82 -38.16 2.85
CA GLY A 253 11.08 -38.44 3.51
C GLY A 253 12.21 -37.65 2.88
N TYR A 254 12.86 -36.80 3.66
CA TYR A 254 14.28 -36.50 3.48
C TYR A 254 14.96 -36.32 4.83
N SER A 255 16.15 -36.92 4.85
CA SER A 255 17.07 -37.17 5.94
C SER A 255 17.51 -35.94 6.74
N THR A 256 17.74 -36.21 8.02
CA THR A 256 18.26 -35.40 9.12
C THR A 256 19.60 -34.70 8.85
N PHE A 257 19.73 -33.46 9.36
CA PHE A 257 20.96 -32.97 9.98
C PHE A 257 20.62 -32.17 11.25
N LEU A 258 21.22 -32.59 12.37
CA LEU A 258 21.15 -31.98 13.69
C LEU A 258 21.97 -30.68 13.74
N GLY A 259 21.47 -29.68 14.47
CA GLY A 259 22.21 -28.46 14.82
C GLY A 259 21.45 -27.57 15.79
N ASP A 260 21.75 -27.74 17.08
CA ASP A 260 21.67 -26.83 18.22
C ASP A 260 20.71 -25.62 18.18
N LYS A 261 19.61 -25.73 18.95
CA LYS A 261 18.80 -24.57 19.35
C LYS A 261 19.37 -23.96 20.64
N LYS A 262 20.16 -22.89 20.51
CA LYS A 262 20.41 -21.97 21.63
C LYS A 262 19.22 -21.03 21.78
N GLN A 263 18.58 -21.07 22.95
CA GLN A 263 17.58 -20.09 23.38
C GLN A 263 18.31 -18.84 23.87
N PHE A 264 18.00 -17.68 23.30
CA PHE A 264 18.47 -16.39 23.80
C PHE A 264 17.30 -15.70 24.51
N HIS A 265 17.46 -15.47 25.82
CA HIS A 265 16.66 -14.52 26.58
C HIS A 265 17.28 -13.13 26.41
N THR A 266 16.55 -12.19 25.81
CA THR A 266 16.95 -10.77 25.79
C THR A 266 16.25 -10.06 26.93
N PHE A 267 16.96 -9.93 28.05
CA PHE A 267 16.63 -9.01 29.14
C PHE A 267 17.16 -7.62 28.75
N CYS A 268 16.27 -6.65 28.49
CA CYS A 268 16.68 -5.27 28.21
C CYS A 268 16.85 -4.51 29.53
N SER A 269 18.11 -4.21 29.88
CA SER A 269 18.45 -3.24 30.92
C SER A 269 18.44 -1.82 30.33
N ARG A 270 17.66 -0.92 30.93
CA ARG A 270 17.55 0.50 30.57
C ARG A 270 18.57 1.30 31.37
N ASN A 271 19.42 2.07 30.68
CA ASN A 271 20.11 3.21 31.28
C ASN A 271 19.40 4.50 30.85
N ASN A 272 18.93 5.26 31.83
CA ASN A 272 18.41 6.61 31.67
C ASN A 272 19.57 7.60 31.60
N SER A 273 19.62 8.44 30.57
CA SER A 273 20.36 9.70 30.63
C SER A 273 19.77 10.74 29.67
N THR A 274 19.13 11.75 30.28
CA THR A 274 19.24 13.19 30.00
C THR A 274 19.14 13.69 28.55
N ALA A 275 17.96 14.22 28.22
CA ALA A 275 17.80 15.30 27.26
C ALA A 275 16.70 16.26 27.75
N SER A 276 17.07 17.13 28.68
CA SER A 276 16.32 18.35 28.99
C SER A 276 17.29 19.51 28.85
N ASN A 277 16.89 20.51 28.06
CA ASN A 277 17.34 21.90 28.04
C ASN A 277 17.49 22.39 26.59
N ASN A 278 16.49 23.16 26.13
CA ASN A 278 16.66 24.51 25.59
C ASN A 278 15.34 24.98 24.98
N ILE A 279 14.46 25.53 25.81
CA ILE A 279 13.42 26.47 25.39
C ILE A 279 13.37 27.57 26.44
N SER A 280 14.12 28.65 26.22
CA SER A 280 13.96 29.89 26.96
C SER A 280 14.20 31.07 26.03
N SER A 281 13.12 31.75 25.68
CA SER A 281 12.99 33.21 25.50
C SER A 281 11.88 33.56 24.50
N LEU A 282 10.64 33.63 24.97
CA LEU A 282 9.58 34.43 24.37
C LEU A 282 8.71 34.95 25.52
N GLN A 283 8.99 36.16 25.97
CA GLN A 283 8.13 36.93 26.86
C GLN A 283 7.41 38.00 26.05
N ASN A 284 6.13 38.19 26.40
CA ASN A 284 5.22 39.28 26.08
C ASN A 284 4.31 39.11 24.85
N LEU A 285 3.27 38.27 25.03
CA LEU A 285 1.87 38.55 24.69
C LEU A 285 1.03 37.38 25.27
N SER A 286 0.15 37.67 26.23
CA SER A 286 -0.74 36.69 26.84
C SER A 286 -1.85 36.31 25.86
N ASP A 287 -1.54 35.40 24.95
CA ASP A 287 -2.56 34.70 24.16
C ASP A 287 -3.32 33.76 25.11
N PRO A 288 -4.66 33.88 25.23
CA PRO A 288 -5.49 32.93 25.97
C PRO A 288 -5.22 31.46 25.61
N LEU A 289 -4.73 31.22 24.39
CA LEU A 289 -4.33 29.90 23.91
C LEU A 289 -3.01 29.43 24.53
N GLU A 290 -2.02 30.32 24.69
CA GLU A 290 -0.75 30.02 25.39
C GLU A 290 -0.96 29.90 26.90
N GLU A 291 -1.90 30.66 27.49
CA GLU A 291 -2.30 30.47 28.88
C GLU A 291 -3.00 29.11 29.09
N ALA A 292 -3.91 28.72 28.19
CA ALA A 292 -4.49 27.38 28.20
C ALA A 292 -3.40 26.32 28.01
N ARG A 293 -2.50 26.51 27.05
CA ARG A 293 -1.37 25.61 26.81
C ARG A 293 -0.49 25.45 28.04
N GLY A 294 -0.10 26.54 28.69
CA GLY A 294 0.71 26.52 29.92
C GLY A 294 -0.02 25.87 31.09
N LYS A 295 -1.32 26.16 31.26
CA LYS A 295 -2.15 25.55 32.31
C LYS A 295 -2.34 24.04 32.13
N TYR A 296 -2.49 23.58 30.89
CA TYR A 296 -2.90 22.21 30.60
C TYR A 296 -1.78 21.28 30.14
N LEU A 297 -0.70 21.80 29.56
CA LEU A 297 0.51 21.04 29.27
C LEU A 297 1.59 21.17 30.36
N GLY A 298 1.49 22.20 31.22
CA GLY A 298 2.48 22.47 32.27
C GLY A 298 2.11 21.96 33.66
N ASN A 299 0.81 21.87 33.98
CA ASN A 299 0.33 21.35 35.28
C ASN A 299 -0.37 20.01 35.11
N ASP A 300 0.38 18.99 35.45
CA ASP A 300 0.23 17.62 34.99
C ASP A 300 -0.84 16.83 35.80
N GLN A 301 -1.29 17.39 36.94
CA GLN A 301 -2.24 16.74 37.86
C GLN A 301 -3.72 17.13 37.69
N THR A 302 -4.03 18.23 36.98
CA THR A 302 -5.41 18.72 36.82
C THR A 302 -5.93 18.66 35.39
N PHE A 303 -5.14 18.09 34.47
CA PHE A 303 -5.55 18.00 33.07
C PHE A 303 -6.74 17.05 32.90
N SER A 304 -7.90 17.63 32.62
CA SER A 304 -9.07 16.91 32.11
C SER A 304 -9.29 17.30 30.65
N LEU A 305 -9.39 16.29 29.80
CA LEU A 305 -9.62 16.47 28.36
C LEU A 305 -10.96 17.19 28.10
N ASP A 306 -11.97 16.96 28.95
CA ASP A 306 -13.25 17.67 28.92
C ASP A 306 -13.08 19.17 29.23
N SER A 307 -12.31 19.50 30.28
CA SER A 307 -12.04 20.90 30.66
C SER A 307 -11.32 21.65 29.53
N PHE A 308 -10.30 21.01 28.94
CA PHE A 308 -9.58 21.56 27.81
C PHE A 308 -10.51 21.79 26.61
N TYR A 309 -11.36 20.81 26.28
CA TYR A 309 -12.33 20.93 25.20
C TYR A 309 -13.30 22.10 25.41
N HIS A 310 -13.87 22.25 26.62
CA HIS A 310 -14.77 23.34 26.92
C HIS A 310 -14.10 24.71 26.79
N GLN A 311 -12.85 24.83 27.23
CA GLN A 311 -12.10 26.07 27.08
C GLN A 311 -11.73 26.36 25.63
N ALA A 312 -11.30 25.35 24.87
CA ALA A 312 -11.03 25.44 23.45
C ALA A 312 -12.26 25.88 22.66
N LYS A 313 -13.42 25.27 22.95
CA LYS A 313 -14.70 25.63 22.34
C LYS A 313 -15.10 27.06 22.70
N LYS A 314 -15.00 27.44 23.97
CA LYS A 314 -15.29 28.82 24.41
C LYS A 314 -14.42 29.84 23.68
N LEU A 315 -13.13 29.54 23.48
CA LEU A 315 -12.22 30.39 22.72
C LEU A 315 -12.63 30.47 21.25
N LEU A 316 -12.98 29.36 20.60
CA LEU A 316 -13.46 29.35 19.22
C LEU A 316 -14.77 30.13 19.05
N ASP A 317 -15.68 30.05 20.03
CA ASP A 317 -16.97 30.73 20.02
C ASP A 317 -16.79 32.25 20.30
N SER A 318 -15.83 32.65 21.15
CA SER A 318 -15.55 34.06 21.46
C SER A 318 -14.73 34.77 20.38
N SER A 319 -13.86 34.04 19.68
CA SER A 319 -12.87 34.59 18.75
C SER A 319 -13.40 34.62 17.31
N SER A 320 -14.60 35.17 17.12
CA SER A 320 -15.33 35.18 15.84
C SER A 320 -14.61 35.86 14.67
N SER A 321 -13.45 36.50 14.90
CA SER A 321 -12.77 37.31 13.87
C SER A 321 -11.37 36.86 13.47
N GLN A 322 -10.57 36.16 14.30
CA GLN A 322 -9.13 35.96 14.00
C GLN A 322 -8.48 34.73 14.68
N VAL A 323 -9.03 33.52 14.52
CA VAL A 323 -8.27 32.32 14.91
C VAL A 323 -7.27 31.99 13.80
N SER A 324 -5.97 32.05 14.10
CA SER A 324 -4.94 31.79 13.09
C SER A 324 -4.79 30.28 12.83
N LEU A 325 -4.26 29.93 11.65
CA LEU A 325 -3.98 28.54 11.31
C LEU A 325 -2.99 27.86 12.28
N PRO A 326 -1.90 28.53 12.73
CA PRO A 326 -1.05 28.02 13.81
C PRO A 326 -1.81 27.68 15.10
N ASP A 327 -2.75 28.52 15.52
CA ASP A 327 -3.52 28.32 16.77
C ASP A 327 -4.35 27.05 16.68
N ILE A 328 -5.02 26.83 15.55
CA ILE A 328 -5.79 25.61 15.30
C ILE A 328 -4.90 24.37 15.26
N ASN A 329 -3.74 24.46 14.61
CA ASN A 329 -2.80 23.34 14.58
C ASN A 329 -2.27 23.01 15.99
N ASN A 330 -1.95 24.03 16.79
CA ASN A 330 -1.48 23.86 18.17
C ASN A 330 -2.58 23.25 19.05
N LEU A 331 -3.81 23.76 18.93
CA LEU A 331 -4.97 23.26 19.66
C LEU A 331 -5.24 21.79 19.36
N LEU A 332 -5.34 21.42 18.08
CA LEU A 332 -5.61 20.03 17.68
C LEU A 332 -4.43 19.11 18.04
N THR A 333 -3.19 19.60 17.95
CA THR A 333 -2.00 18.83 18.36
C THR A 333 -1.98 18.59 19.87
N ALA A 334 -2.37 19.58 20.68
CA ALA A 334 -2.46 19.43 22.14
C ALA A 334 -3.45 18.33 22.53
N VAL A 335 -4.65 18.29 21.90
CA VAL A 335 -5.62 17.20 22.10
C VAL A 335 -5.07 15.85 21.64
N ALA A 336 -4.40 15.81 20.50
CA ALA A 336 -3.88 14.57 19.95
C ALA A 336 -2.81 13.91 20.85
N VAL A 337 -1.99 14.72 21.53
CA VAL A 337 -0.84 14.24 22.30
C VAL A 337 -1.12 14.21 23.82
N SER A 338 -2.28 14.69 24.29
CA SER A 338 -2.60 14.77 25.72
C SER A 338 -2.60 13.40 26.42
N THR A 339 -1.64 13.13 27.31
CA THR A 339 -1.53 11.87 28.06
C THR A 339 -1.85 12.09 29.55
N PRO A 340 -2.82 11.39 30.16
CA PRO A 340 -2.96 11.40 31.60
C PRO A 340 -1.83 10.60 32.25
N GLN A 341 -1.42 11.02 33.46
CA GLN A 341 -0.22 10.53 34.15
C GLN A 341 -0.21 9.03 34.47
N SER A 342 -1.36 8.36 34.50
CA SER A 342 -1.51 7.00 35.06
C SER A 342 -2.09 5.96 34.10
N ILE A 343 -1.83 6.05 32.80
CA ILE A 343 -2.22 4.99 31.87
C ILE A 343 -1.24 3.81 31.98
N ASN A 344 -1.65 2.81 32.76
CA ASN A 344 -0.91 1.56 32.95
C ASN A 344 -1.61 0.35 32.33
N SER A 345 -2.75 0.54 31.64
CA SER A 345 -3.51 -0.58 31.06
C SER A 345 -3.89 -0.35 29.61
N LEU A 346 -4.00 -1.46 28.87
CA LEU A 346 -4.41 -1.48 27.47
C LEU A 346 -5.85 -0.94 27.28
N SER A 347 -6.76 -1.22 28.22
CA SER A 347 -8.15 -0.74 28.16
C SER A 347 -8.23 0.77 28.30
N LEU A 348 -7.53 1.35 29.28
CA LEU A 348 -7.43 2.80 29.47
C LEU A 348 -6.77 3.48 28.27
N SER A 349 -5.80 2.81 27.66
CA SER A 349 -5.13 3.30 26.45
C SER A 349 -6.11 3.41 25.27
N LYS A 350 -6.86 2.34 24.99
CA LYS A 350 -7.91 2.34 23.95
C LYS A 350 -8.96 3.41 24.19
N GLU A 351 -9.36 3.57 25.46
CA GLU A 351 -10.35 4.57 25.85
C GLU A 351 -9.83 6.01 25.67
N LEU A 352 -8.58 6.28 26.04
CA LEU A 352 -7.96 7.58 25.75
C LEU A 352 -7.95 7.88 24.25
N VAL A 353 -7.56 6.90 23.42
CA VAL A 353 -7.58 7.09 21.96
C VAL A 353 -9.00 7.34 21.45
N ASN A 354 -10.02 6.64 21.97
CA ASN A 354 -11.43 6.92 21.65
C ASN A 354 -11.81 8.37 21.96
N GLN A 355 -11.47 8.82 23.17
CA GLN A 355 -11.77 10.16 23.64
C GLN A 355 -11.08 11.21 22.77
N ARG A 356 -9.76 11.09 22.53
CA ARG A 356 -9.02 12.00 21.66
C ARG A 356 -9.63 12.10 20.27
N ILE A 357 -9.96 10.97 19.62
CA ILE A 357 -10.58 10.96 18.29
C ILE A 357 -11.96 11.65 18.31
N LYS A 358 -12.78 11.37 19.32
CA LYS A 358 -14.10 11.99 19.49
C LYS A 358 -13.98 13.51 19.63
N PHE A 359 -13.04 13.98 20.45
CA PHE A 359 -12.80 15.42 20.65
C PHE A 359 -12.23 16.09 19.41
N LEU A 360 -11.23 15.50 18.76
CA LEU A 360 -10.69 16.01 17.51
C LEU A 360 -11.77 16.16 16.43
N THR A 361 -12.65 15.18 16.31
CA THR A 361 -13.77 15.22 15.37
C THR A 361 -14.76 16.34 15.72
N SER A 362 -15.11 16.49 17.00
CA SER A 362 -15.99 17.58 17.45
C SER A 362 -15.37 18.96 17.22
N LEU A 363 -14.11 19.16 17.60
CA LEU A 363 -13.39 20.42 17.38
C LEU A 363 -13.28 20.75 15.89
N TYR A 364 -12.96 19.76 15.05
CA TYR A 364 -12.95 19.93 13.60
C TYR A 364 -14.31 20.43 13.08
N THR A 365 -15.42 19.82 13.50
CA THR A 365 -16.76 20.26 13.06
C THR A 365 -17.11 21.68 13.52
N SER A 366 -16.63 22.10 14.69
CA SER A 366 -16.80 23.47 15.18
C SER A 366 -15.96 24.45 14.34
N ILE A 367 -14.67 24.18 14.18
CA ILE A 367 -13.72 25.01 13.41
C ILE A 367 -14.17 25.15 11.95
N GLN A 368 -14.65 24.07 11.34
CA GLN A 368 -15.14 24.09 9.97
C GLN A 368 -16.36 25.01 9.79
N LYS A 369 -17.20 25.16 10.83
CA LYS A 369 -18.37 26.05 10.79
C LYS A 369 -18.01 27.51 11.02
N THR A 370 -16.97 27.78 11.82
CA THR A 370 -16.66 29.14 12.29
C THR A 370 -15.52 29.82 11.55
N SER A 371 -14.57 29.06 10.99
CA SER A 371 -13.34 29.63 10.41
C SER A 371 -13.35 29.61 8.87
N PRO A 372 -12.83 30.66 8.20
CA PRO A 372 -12.71 30.72 6.74
C PRO A 372 -11.53 29.91 6.20
N ILE A 373 -11.03 28.90 6.93
CA ILE A 373 -9.84 28.15 6.57
C ILE A 373 -10.15 27.19 5.43
N GLU A 374 -9.22 27.08 4.49
CA GLU A 374 -9.33 26.13 3.39
C GLU A 374 -9.52 24.70 3.93
N ILE A 375 -10.62 24.06 3.49
CA ILE A 375 -11.02 22.75 3.99
C ILE A 375 -9.95 21.67 3.78
N THR A 376 -9.15 21.78 2.71
CA THR A 376 -8.05 20.86 2.39
C THR A 376 -6.94 20.95 3.45
N THR A 377 -6.58 22.17 3.85
CA THR A 377 -5.58 22.45 4.89
C THR A 377 -6.07 21.95 6.24
N LEU A 378 -7.33 22.22 6.59
CA LEU A 378 -7.93 21.74 7.84
C LEU A 378 -7.99 20.20 7.90
N ARG A 379 -8.32 19.53 6.78
CA ARG A 379 -8.30 18.07 6.67
C ARG A 379 -6.89 17.49 6.86
N ARG A 380 -5.86 18.14 6.32
CA ARG A 380 -4.45 17.72 6.52
C ARG A 380 -4.04 17.81 7.99
N ILE A 381 -4.37 18.92 8.66
CA ILE A 381 -4.09 19.10 10.10
C ILE A 381 -4.83 18.03 10.91
N LEU A 382 -6.14 17.86 10.69
CA LEU A 382 -6.92 16.85 11.39
C LEU A 382 -6.32 15.45 11.21
N SER A 383 -5.95 15.08 9.99
CA SER A 383 -5.38 13.76 9.70
C SER A 383 -4.08 13.51 10.45
N LYS A 384 -3.19 14.51 10.50
CA LYS A 384 -1.96 14.46 11.31
C LYS A 384 -2.28 14.26 12.80
N CYS A 385 -3.24 15.01 13.33
CA CYS A 385 -3.66 14.90 14.73
C CYS A 385 -4.31 13.53 15.02
N LEU A 386 -5.09 12.98 14.10
CA LEU A 386 -5.67 11.64 14.24
C LEU A 386 -4.58 10.56 14.28
N LEU A 387 -3.54 10.65 13.43
CA LEU A 387 -2.39 9.74 13.49
C LEU A 387 -1.68 9.83 14.84
N CYS A 388 -1.39 11.04 15.33
CA CYS A 388 -0.78 11.24 16.64
C CYS A 388 -1.66 10.73 17.80
N SER A 389 -2.99 10.84 17.68
CA SER A 389 -3.92 10.39 18.73
C SER A 389 -3.86 8.88 18.98
N CYS A 390 -3.42 8.09 18.01
CA CYS A 390 -3.25 6.64 18.11
C CYS A 390 -2.01 6.23 18.92
N ILE A 391 -1.19 7.18 19.34
CA ILE A 391 0.07 6.96 20.04
C ILE A 391 -0.13 7.26 21.51
N ILE A 392 0.23 6.31 22.36
CA ILE A 392 0.29 6.50 23.80
C ILE A 392 1.68 6.12 24.27
N GLU A 393 2.34 7.10 24.89
CA GLU A 393 3.66 6.95 25.45
C GLU A 393 3.61 7.40 26.90
N THR A 394 3.96 6.49 27.79
CA THR A 394 4.29 6.79 29.17
C THR A 394 5.69 6.27 29.44
N ASN A 395 6.27 6.63 30.59
CA ASN A 395 7.63 6.20 30.96
C ASN A 395 7.80 4.67 30.91
N ASN A 396 6.74 3.93 31.20
CA ASN A 396 6.77 2.47 31.35
C ASN A 396 5.97 1.71 30.29
N PHE A 397 5.16 2.41 29.48
CA PHE A 397 4.20 1.77 28.60
C PHE A 397 4.11 2.49 27.26
N HIS A 398 4.21 1.70 26.18
CA HIS A 398 4.06 2.19 24.82
C HIS A 398 2.91 1.42 24.16
N TYR A 399 1.89 2.15 23.72
CA TYR A 399 0.79 1.60 22.94
C TYR A 399 0.57 2.33 21.62
N LEU A 400 0.42 1.54 20.55
CA LEU A 400 0.04 2.01 19.22
C LEU A 400 -1.31 1.41 18.85
N ASP A 401 -2.31 2.27 18.67
CA ASP A 401 -3.66 1.86 18.33
C ASP A 401 -3.76 1.42 16.86
N PRO A 402 -4.34 0.24 16.54
CA PRO A 402 -4.51 -0.24 15.18
C PRO A 402 -5.33 0.69 14.26
N ARG A 403 -6.10 1.63 14.80
CA ARG A 403 -6.83 2.62 13.99
C ARG A 403 -5.92 3.52 13.16
N ILE A 404 -4.63 3.59 13.47
CA ILE A 404 -3.65 4.32 12.64
C ILE A 404 -3.70 3.85 11.16
N TYR A 405 -3.85 2.55 10.91
CA TYR A 405 -3.97 2.00 9.56
C TYR A 405 -5.28 2.44 8.88
N LYS A 406 -6.37 2.54 9.63
CA LYS A 406 -7.66 3.00 9.11
C LYS A 406 -7.63 4.49 8.77
N ILE A 407 -6.99 5.30 9.61
CA ILE A 407 -6.81 6.74 9.37
C ILE A 407 -5.98 6.97 8.10
N GLU A 408 -4.84 6.29 7.97
CA GLU A 408 -4.02 6.36 6.76
C GLU A 408 -4.82 6.00 5.50
N ARG A 409 -5.61 4.91 5.54
CA ARG A 409 -6.51 4.53 4.42
C ARG A 409 -7.55 5.60 4.10
N LEU A 410 -8.16 6.19 5.13
CA LEU A 410 -9.14 7.27 4.96
C LEU A 410 -8.51 8.51 4.32
N MET A 411 -7.25 8.83 4.65
CA MET A 411 -6.53 9.92 4.00
C MET A 411 -6.41 9.68 2.50
N TYR A 412 -5.99 8.48 2.08
CA TYR A 412 -5.93 8.12 0.66
C TYR A 412 -7.31 8.18 0.00
N ARG A 413 -8.33 7.58 0.63
CA ARG A 413 -9.71 7.52 0.09
C ARG A 413 -10.31 8.91 -0.15
N HIS A 414 -10.04 9.86 0.75
CA HIS A 414 -10.56 11.22 0.64
C HIS A 414 -9.63 12.19 -0.10
N GLY A 415 -8.61 11.67 -0.81
CA GLY A 415 -7.67 12.49 -1.57
C GLY A 415 -6.87 13.46 -0.70
N ILE A 416 -6.73 13.17 0.59
CA ILE A 416 -5.91 13.99 1.50
C ILE A 416 -4.46 13.67 1.18
N SER A 417 -3.85 14.51 0.36
CA SER A 417 -2.45 14.37 -0.05
C SER A 417 -1.53 14.23 1.17
N MET A 418 -0.84 13.10 1.29
CA MET A 418 0.21 12.95 2.29
C MET A 418 1.40 13.80 1.90
N THR A 419 1.73 14.78 2.74
CA THR A 419 2.98 15.52 2.60
C THR A 419 4.15 14.63 3.01
N VAL A 420 5.35 14.96 2.56
CA VAL A 420 6.59 14.27 2.99
C VAL A 420 6.67 14.24 4.52
N GLY A 421 6.39 15.37 5.19
CA GLY A 421 6.38 15.46 6.64
C GLY A 421 5.37 14.52 7.33
N SER A 422 4.16 14.35 6.77
CA SER A 422 3.19 13.36 7.27
C SER A 422 3.69 11.94 7.08
N TYR A 423 4.39 11.66 5.99
CA TYR A 423 4.97 10.35 5.72
C TYR A 423 6.09 10.01 6.70
N LEU A 424 7.04 10.93 6.87
CA LEU A 424 8.16 10.77 7.81
C LEU A 424 7.65 10.61 9.24
N LEU A 425 6.59 11.34 9.62
CA LEU A 425 5.90 11.15 10.90
C LEU A 425 5.39 9.70 11.04
N ILE A 426 4.67 9.17 10.04
CA ILE A 426 4.18 7.78 10.08
C ILE A 426 5.33 6.78 10.21
N LEU A 427 6.43 6.97 9.47
CA LEU A 427 7.61 6.10 9.58
C LEU A 427 8.23 6.17 10.99
N SER A 428 8.37 7.38 11.56
CA SER A 428 8.85 7.57 12.92
C SER A 428 7.97 6.85 13.95
N ILE A 429 6.65 6.93 13.79
CA ILE A 429 5.69 6.24 14.66
C ILE A 429 5.93 4.73 14.56
N PHE A 430 5.94 4.14 13.37
CA PHE A 430 6.13 2.69 13.25
C PHE A 430 7.51 2.23 13.74
N ALA A 431 8.58 2.97 13.45
CA ALA A 431 9.93 2.67 13.91
C ALA A 431 10.02 2.68 15.44
N LYS A 432 9.43 3.68 16.10
CA LYS A 432 9.42 3.81 17.55
C LYS A 432 8.74 2.64 18.27
N TYR A 433 7.77 2.03 17.61
CA TYR A 433 7.03 0.86 18.13
C TYR A 433 7.58 -0.48 17.59
N ASP A 434 8.82 -0.48 17.08
CA ASP A 434 9.51 -1.64 16.51
C ASP A 434 8.73 -2.35 15.37
N ARG A 435 7.87 -1.60 14.67
CA ARG A 435 7.07 -2.09 13.54
C ARG A 435 7.84 -1.93 12.22
N TRP A 436 9.04 -2.48 12.14
CA TRP A 436 9.92 -2.29 10.96
C TRP A 436 9.35 -2.83 9.65
N ASN A 437 8.57 -3.90 9.68
CA ASN A 437 7.87 -4.38 8.49
C ASN A 437 6.92 -3.32 7.92
N ASP A 438 6.23 -2.59 8.80
CA ASP A 438 5.32 -1.51 8.43
C ASP A 438 6.08 -0.28 7.89
N VAL A 439 7.27 0.00 8.44
CA VAL A 439 8.19 1.03 7.94
C VAL A 439 8.65 0.69 6.52
N TRP A 440 9.18 -0.53 6.29
CA TRP A 440 9.70 -0.95 4.99
C TRP A 440 8.62 -1.07 3.93
N LEU A 441 7.44 -1.56 4.29
CA LEU A 441 6.30 -1.59 3.38
C LEU A 441 5.99 -0.19 2.84
N ARG A 442 6.00 0.82 3.71
CA ARG A 442 5.76 2.21 3.34
C ARG A 442 6.94 2.80 2.58
N TRP A 443 8.17 2.63 3.05
CA TRP A 443 9.35 3.08 2.33
C TRP A 443 9.35 2.59 0.87
N ASN A 444 9.12 1.28 0.68
CA ASN A 444 9.05 0.67 -0.65
C ASN A 444 7.85 1.17 -1.49
N LYS A 445 6.74 1.58 -0.87
CA LYS A 445 5.63 2.19 -1.61
C LYS A 445 6.04 3.51 -2.27
N LEU A 446 6.81 4.35 -1.58
CA LEU A 446 7.27 5.63 -2.16
C LEU A 446 8.15 5.40 -3.39
N THR A 447 9.13 4.49 -3.26
CA THR A 447 10.04 4.16 -4.36
C THR A 447 9.28 3.53 -5.53
N ASN A 448 8.31 2.64 -5.26
CA ASN A 448 7.47 2.04 -6.28
C ASN A 448 6.55 3.05 -7.00
N PHE A 449 6.15 4.14 -6.33
CA PHE A 449 5.43 5.24 -6.96
C PHE A 449 6.32 6.19 -7.77
N GLY A 450 7.63 5.94 -7.82
CA GLY A 450 8.57 6.80 -8.51
C GLY A 450 8.73 8.17 -7.84
N ILE A 451 8.38 8.27 -6.55
CA ILE A 451 8.65 9.47 -5.77
C ILE A 451 10.17 9.52 -5.56
N LEU A 452 10.79 10.58 -6.09
CA LEU A 452 12.21 10.85 -5.85
C LEU A 452 12.39 11.17 -4.36
N LEU A 453 13.31 10.46 -3.72
CA LEU A 453 13.57 10.62 -2.29
C LEU A 453 14.77 11.55 -2.15
N ASP A 454 14.59 12.66 -1.44
CA ASP A 454 15.65 13.62 -1.20
C ASP A 454 16.61 13.15 -0.09
N GLU A 455 17.67 13.94 0.10
CA GLU A 455 18.67 13.72 1.14
C GLU A 455 18.05 13.65 2.55
N ASP A 456 17.07 14.51 2.84
CA ASP A 456 16.43 14.60 4.14
C ASP A 456 15.64 13.32 4.46
N MET A 457 14.94 12.74 3.48
CA MET A 457 14.23 11.48 3.65
C MET A 457 15.17 10.30 3.92
N TYR A 458 16.30 10.24 3.21
CA TYR A 458 17.33 9.22 3.45
C TYR A 458 18.00 9.40 4.81
N CYS A 459 18.36 10.63 5.16
CA CYS A 459 18.92 10.96 6.46
C CYS A 459 17.97 10.52 7.59
N HIS A 460 16.68 10.85 7.47
CA HIS A 460 15.65 10.50 8.44
C HIS A 460 15.52 8.98 8.63
N ILE A 461 15.48 8.19 7.54
CA ILE A 461 15.33 6.73 7.67
C ILE A 461 16.56 6.08 8.30
N PHE A 462 17.78 6.53 7.97
CA PHE A 462 18.99 6.03 8.62
C PHE A 462 19.08 6.48 10.08
N GLN A 463 18.63 7.69 10.41
CA GLN A 463 18.50 8.16 11.78
C GLN A 463 17.57 7.25 12.60
N LEU A 464 16.36 6.97 12.08
CA LEU A 464 15.40 6.09 12.76
C LEU A 464 15.99 4.70 13.04
N VAL A 465 16.72 4.14 12.08
CA VAL A 465 17.37 2.83 12.24
C VAL A 465 18.46 2.89 13.30
N ALA A 466 19.34 3.89 13.24
CA ALA A 466 20.41 4.09 14.22
C ALA A 466 19.88 4.25 15.65
N GLU A 467 18.79 5.01 15.84
CA GLU A 467 18.19 5.26 17.15
C GLU A 467 17.47 4.03 17.73
N SER A 468 16.93 3.17 16.87
CA SER A 468 16.15 2.00 17.31
C SER A 468 16.95 0.88 17.94
N LYS A 469 18.27 0.85 17.70
CA LYS A 469 19.16 -0.26 18.10
C LYS A 469 18.72 -1.64 17.57
N ASN A 470 17.95 -1.68 16.48
CA ASN A 470 17.49 -2.92 15.86
C ASN A 470 18.48 -3.40 14.78
N GLU A 471 19.26 -4.44 15.07
CA GLU A 471 20.27 -5.00 14.14
C GLU A 471 19.66 -5.44 12.81
N ARG A 472 18.44 -6.00 12.80
CA ARG A 472 17.78 -6.43 11.55
C ARG A 472 17.40 -5.23 10.68
N ALA A 473 16.94 -4.15 11.29
CA ALA A 473 16.64 -2.90 10.59
C ALA A 473 17.93 -2.30 9.98
N ALA A 474 19.03 -2.33 10.72
CA ALA A 474 20.35 -1.88 10.24
C ALA A 474 20.85 -2.71 9.05
N ILE A 475 20.77 -4.05 9.12
CA ILE A 475 21.16 -4.93 8.01
C ILE A 475 20.31 -4.62 6.77
N TYR A 476 18.99 -4.47 6.94
CA TYR A 476 18.08 -4.18 5.83
C TYR A 476 18.38 -2.81 5.20
N SER A 477 18.57 -1.77 6.02
CA SER A 477 18.83 -0.40 5.53
C SER A 477 20.17 -0.33 4.78
N LEU A 478 21.22 -0.96 5.31
CA LEU A 478 22.54 -0.98 4.67
C LEU A 478 22.58 -1.82 3.39
N SER A 479 21.80 -2.91 3.31
CA SER A 479 21.79 -3.79 2.14
C SER A 479 20.85 -3.33 1.02
N ASN A 480 19.73 -2.69 1.37
CA ASN A 480 18.67 -2.37 0.41
C ASN A 480 18.47 -0.87 0.27
N VAL A 481 18.21 -0.15 1.36
CA VAL A 481 17.90 1.29 1.31
C VAL A 481 19.09 2.11 0.80
N PHE A 482 20.31 1.75 1.22
CA PHE A 482 21.54 2.39 0.74
C PHE A 482 21.81 2.11 -0.75
N GLU A 483 21.58 0.88 -1.22
CA GLU A 483 21.71 0.56 -2.65
C GLU A 483 20.64 1.29 -3.48
N ASP A 484 19.41 1.38 -2.98
CA ASP A 484 18.35 2.17 -3.60
C ASP A 484 18.77 3.64 -3.72
N MET A 485 19.38 4.21 -2.68
CA MET A 485 19.93 5.57 -2.66
C MET A 485 20.98 5.79 -3.75
N LEU A 486 21.95 4.88 -3.87
CA LEU A 486 23.00 4.96 -4.90
C LEU A 486 22.46 4.76 -6.31
N SER A 487 21.31 4.10 -6.46
CA SER A 487 20.68 3.84 -7.75
C SER A 487 19.78 4.98 -8.25
N GLN A 488 19.54 6.01 -7.43
CA GLN A 488 18.71 7.13 -7.81
C GLN A 488 19.39 8.01 -8.88
N SER A 489 18.57 8.65 -9.70
CA SER A 489 19.01 9.64 -10.68
C SER A 489 18.17 10.91 -10.51
N PRO A 490 18.79 12.07 -10.23
CA PRO A 490 20.23 12.31 -10.15
C PRO A 490 20.92 11.65 -8.95
N ASP A 491 22.22 11.41 -9.06
CA ASP A 491 23.04 10.87 -7.98
C ASP A 491 22.99 11.79 -6.76
N LEU A 492 22.76 11.21 -5.58
CA LEU A 492 22.80 11.95 -4.31
C LEU A 492 24.26 12.15 -3.88
N PHE A 493 24.63 13.40 -3.57
CA PHE A 493 25.96 13.75 -3.07
C PHE A 493 26.23 13.11 -1.70
N ALA A 494 27.51 12.94 -1.38
CA ALA A 494 27.95 12.29 -0.15
C ALA A 494 27.71 13.17 1.09
N SER A 495 26.47 13.23 1.56
CA SER A 495 26.10 14.03 2.74
C SER A 495 26.78 13.56 4.02
N LYS A 496 27.29 14.53 4.80
CA LYS A 496 27.88 14.30 6.14
C LYS A 496 26.87 13.69 7.11
N ASN A 497 25.60 14.12 7.02
CA ASN A 497 24.55 13.63 7.92
C ASN A 497 24.21 12.17 7.63
N ILE A 498 24.06 11.83 6.34
CA ILE A 498 23.83 10.44 5.92
C ILE A 498 25.01 9.56 6.35
N ALA A 499 26.25 10.00 6.09
CA ALA A 499 27.44 9.25 6.49
C ALA A 499 27.54 9.03 8.02
N PHE A 500 27.16 10.03 8.81
CA PHE A 500 27.10 9.90 10.27
C PHE A 500 26.13 8.80 10.71
N TYR A 501 24.89 8.81 10.21
CA TYR A 501 23.91 7.79 10.58
C TYR A 501 24.19 6.40 9.99
N LEU A 502 24.80 6.32 8.80
CA LEU A 502 25.30 5.06 8.25
C LEU A 502 26.38 4.44 9.14
N SER A 503 27.31 5.25 9.65
CA SER A 503 28.31 4.78 10.61
C SER A 503 27.63 4.23 11.88
N LYS A 504 26.61 4.91 12.39
CA LYS A 504 25.83 4.42 13.54
C LYS A 504 25.07 3.13 13.25
N CYS A 505 24.57 2.95 12.02
CA CYS A 505 23.95 1.70 11.61
C CYS A 505 24.96 0.55 11.56
N LEU A 506 26.20 0.80 11.12
CA LEU A 506 27.28 -0.20 11.14
C LEU A 506 27.63 -0.61 12.57
N ASP A 507 27.67 0.33 13.53
CA ASP A 507 27.91 0.05 14.94
C ASP A 507 26.87 -0.91 15.56
N LEU A 508 25.67 -1.01 14.98
CA LEU A 508 24.61 -1.93 15.45
C LEU A 508 24.80 -3.37 14.97
N ILE A 509 25.64 -3.60 13.95
CA ILE A 509 25.84 -4.92 13.37
C ILE A 509 27.01 -5.61 14.07
N SER A 510 26.83 -6.87 14.44
CA SER A 510 27.92 -7.67 15.03
C SER A 510 29.18 -7.71 14.14
N PHE A 511 30.36 -7.62 14.78
CA PHE A 511 31.69 -7.54 14.14
C PHE A 511 31.97 -8.54 13.01
N LYS A 512 31.29 -9.70 12.99
CA LYS A 512 31.47 -10.69 11.92
C LYS A 512 31.06 -10.17 10.54
N ASN A 513 30.21 -9.14 10.49
CA ASN A 513 29.64 -8.63 9.25
C ASN A 513 30.20 -7.26 8.82
N ASP A 514 31.11 -6.64 9.56
CA ASP A 514 31.55 -5.24 9.30
C ASP A 514 32.18 -5.07 7.90
N ASN A 515 32.94 -6.08 7.45
CA ASN A 515 33.52 -6.10 6.10
C ASN A 515 32.52 -6.39 4.96
N SER A 516 31.24 -6.61 5.26
CA SER A 516 30.22 -6.97 4.26
C SER A 516 29.71 -5.77 3.46
N TYR A 517 30.01 -4.54 3.89
CA TYR A 517 29.46 -3.31 3.31
C TYR A 517 30.53 -2.33 2.79
N PRO A 518 31.38 -2.74 1.82
CA PRO A 518 32.50 -1.92 1.34
C PRO A 518 32.05 -0.60 0.69
N LEU A 519 30.89 -0.58 0.04
CA LEU A 519 30.35 0.63 -0.59
C LEU A 519 29.92 1.67 0.45
N VAL A 520 29.33 1.24 1.57
CA VAL A 520 28.98 2.11 2.71
C VAL A 520 30.24 2.73 3.30
N HIS A 521 31.27 1.91 3.58
CA HIS A 521 32.55 2.39 4.09
C HIS A 521 33.23 3.38 3.14
N LYS A 522 33.17 3.15 1.82
CA LYS A 522 33.68 4.08 0.81
C LYS A 522 32.92 5.41 0.85
N PHE A 523 31.59 5.37 0.93
CA PHE A 523 30.74 6.55 1.03
C PHE A 523 31.07 7.39 2.27
N ILE A 524 31.20 6.74 3.44
CA ILE A 524 31.57 7.41 4.71
C ILE A 524 32.97 8.06 4.63
N ARG A 525 33.92 7.44 3.92
CA ARG A 525 35.24 8.05 3.71
C ARG A 525 35.19 9.24 2.76
N ALA A 526 34.42 9.15 1.68
CA ALA A 526 34.25 10.23 0.72
C ALA A 526 33.66 11.48 1.37
N SER A 527 32.60 11.32 2.20
CA SER A 527 31.98 12.45 2.91
C SER A 527 32.90 13.14 3.93
N LYS A 528 33.93 12.44 4.43
CA LYS A 528 34.96 13.01 5.32
C LYS A 528 36.03 13.78 4.53
N ALA A 529 36.32 13.37 3.30
CA ALA A 529 37.35 14.00 2.47
C ALA A 529 36.95 15.40 1.99
N GLU A 530 35.66 15.68 1.80
CA GLU A 530 35.15 17.00 1.37
C GLU A 530 35.30 18.12 2.43
N VAL A 531 35.79 17.80 3.64
CA VAL A 531 35.93 18.77 4.74
C VAL A 531 37.34 19.36 4.83
N ASN A 532 38.30 18.71 4.19
CA ASN A 532 39.70 19.12 4.14
C ASN A 532 40.00 19.75 2.79
#